data_AF-D6RKB7-F1
#
_entry.id   AF-D6RKB7-F1
#
_cell.length_a   1.000
_cell.length_b   1.000
_cell.length_c   1.000
_cell.angle_alpha   90.00
_cell.angle_beta   90.00
_cell.angle_gamma   90.00
#
_symmetry.space_group_name_H-M   'P 1'
#
loop_
_entity.id
_entity.type
_entity.pdbx_description
1 polymer ?
#
loop_
_entity_poly.entity_id
_entity_poly.type
_entity_poly.pdbx_seq_one_letter_code
_entity_poly.pdbx_strand_id
1 'polypeptide(L)'
;MPAIPGTLSSDMFNRIRKLFPKPATTKFQEPPASLTTLPAEVLTKIMEDVGWEGILVLRECSRHLARVSKLRSLWLDIFRRWCGATIPMPFFLPKRVDLCTAEDLEDIVVGFWTRRRHLPGQLREPRELVFGPPPHSVREFEDLGFLPGDRFLLYYSKVDGAIYYCHVEHPEHGGMFIPSAFKNPANASALAESKAEVRIAFDCFGAQDIEATDRSSGDLYFPPRFNMALVRWRSGGEGPFIEVWEVAPESRALDGRVQGFTTRKLASLRADYPDSHVSSPSLYKNHLAYSLVKTGVVTVLDWTLGFSQDADSYRRIHVRIGFDPRKIVLLPSKRFLAVSQSGIGVWDWSKTRPLTTAVIAQSTTNEGDVDFPRIRPIAKKRFDKYLFDCMPVYFIRDSIRMVVAHSESIFGVVIPLSPSSERLKIRIVSLVEETPTDPESILTTESLGYNKGVITDEDANYWVGYPWPDEKSEDREVAVVELLPHDENLNDKIYFSESMDRIVAFDSAKTAFYVYDL
;
A
#
# COMPACT_ATOMS: atom_id res chain seq x y z
N MET A 1 10.25 13.30 -21.93
CA MET A 1 9.36 13.64 -20.81
C MET A 1 8.20 14.45 -21.38
N PRO A 2 6.94 13.98 -21.31
CA PRO A 2 5.81 14.85 -21.57
C PRO A 2 5.73 15.92 -20.47
N ALA A 3 5.44 17.15 -20.85
CA ALA A 3 5.26 18.26 -19.91
C ALA A 3 4.14 17.91 -18.91
N ILE A 4 4.45 18.02 -17.62
CA ILE A 4 3.43 17.99 -16.56
C ILE A 4 2.50 19.19 -16.82
N PRO A 5 1.17 19.03 -16.81
CA PRO A 5 0.26 20.17 -16.72
C PRO A 5 0.61 20.87 -15.41
N GLY A 6 1.31 22.00 -15.51
CA GLY A 6 1.63 22.81 -14.35
C GLY A 6 0.33 23.17 -13.65
N THR A 7 0.34 23.08 -12.32
CA THR A 7 -0.58 23.89 -11.52
C THR A 7 -0.56 25.29 -12.11
N LEU A 8 -1.73 25.75 -12.56
CA LEU A 8 -1.85 27.07 -13.14
C LEU A 8 -1.38 28.07 -12.07
N SER A 9 -0.26 28.72 -12.35
CA SER A 9 0.30 29.78 -11.49
C SER A 9 -0.81 30.76 -11.12
N SER A 10 -0.77 31.28 -9.88
CA SER A 10 -1.68 32.31 -9.41
C SER A 10 -1.75 33.53 -10.37
N ASP A 11 -0.72 33.73 -11.21
CA ASP A 11 -0.70 34.71 -12.29
C ASP A 11 -1.77 34.47 -13.36
N MET A 12 -2.04 33.22 -13.75
CA MET A 12 -3.08 32.93 -14.75
C MET A 12 -4.48 33.11 -14.14
N PHE A 13 -4.66 32.77 -12.86
CA PHE A 13 -5.87 33.09 -12.11
C PHE A 13 -6.10 34.61 -12.01
N ASN A 14 -5.05 35.37 -11.72
CA ASN A 14 -5.11 36.84 -11.72
C ASN A 14 -5.38 37.40 -13.12
N ARG A 15 -4.91 36.75 -14.20
CA ARG A 15 -5.26 37.10 -15.58
C ARG A 15 -6.73 36.83 -15.89
N ILE A 16 -7.28 35.68 -15.50
CA ILE A 16 -8.71 35.37 -15.67
C ILE A 16 -9.56 36.39 -14.90
N ARG A 17 -9.17 36.73 -13.67
CA ARG A 17 -9.87 37.74 -12.86
C ARG A 17 -9.80 39.16 -13.47
N LYS A 18 -8.69 39.49 -14.14
CA LYS A 18 -8.50 40.75 -14.89
C LYS A 18 -9.29 40.81 -16.21
N LEU A 19 -9.82 39.69 -16.71
CA LEU A 19 -10.72 39.68 -17.88
C LEU A 19 -12.14 40.20 -17.56
N PHE A 20 -12.43 40.52 -16.29
CA PHE A 20 -13.72 41.07 -15.86
C PHE A 20 -13.61 42.55 -15.45
N PRO A 21 -13.54 43.51 -16.38
CA PRO A 21 -13.61 44.92 -16.05
C PRO A 21 -15.01 45.31 -15.54
N LYS A 22 -15.07 46.23 -14.58
CA LYS A 22 -16.33 46.90 -14.17
C LYS A 22 -16.96 47.59 -15.39
N PRO A 23 -18.29 47.51 -15.59
CA PRO A 23 -18.92 48.05 -16.79
C PRO A 23 -18.83 49.58 -16.80
N ALA A 24 -18.07 50.12 -17.75
CA ALA A 24 -18.16 51.52 -18.16
C ALA A 24 -19.12 51.61 -19.35
N THR A 25 -20.08 52.53 -19.24
CA THR A 25 -21.09 52.84 -20.23
C THR A 25 -20.45 53.43 -21.50
N THR A 26 -20.54 52.75 -22.65
CA THR A 26 -20.97 53.33 -23.94
C THR A 26 -20.82 52.37 -25.14
N LYS A 27 -21.86 52.41 -26.01
CA LYS A 27 -21.99 51.90 -27.40
C LYS A 27 -22.12 50.38 -27.60
N PHE A 28 -23.07 50.02 -28.47
CA PHE A 28 -23.41 48.66 -28.93
C PHE A 28 -22.18 47.94 -29.53
N GLN A 29 -21.32 47.41 -28.68
CA GLN A 29 -20.45 46.29 -29.02
C GLN A 29 -21.28 45.02 -28.83
N GLU A 30 -21.15 44.07 -29.74
CA GLU A 30 -21.62 42.70 -29.51
C GLU A 30 -21.15 42.26 -28.11
N PRO A 31 -22.04 41.67 -27.29
CA PRO A 31 -21.67 41.25 -25.96
C PRO A 31 -20.42 40.37 -26.07
N PRO A 32 -19.35 40.64 -25.31
CA PRO A 32 -18.14 39.84 -25.37
C PRO A 32 -18.52 38.38 -25.19
N ALA A 33 -17.99 37.51 -26.06
CA ALA A 33 -18.30 36.09 -26.05
C ALA A 33 -18.15 35.55 -24.62
N SER A 34 -19.27 35.11 -24.04
CA SER A 34 -19.29 34.65 -22.66
C SER A 34 -18.87 33.20 -22.60
N LEU A 35 -18.07 32.82 -21.60
CA LEU A 35 -17.77 31.41 -21.34
C LEU A 35 -19.07 30.59 -21.19
N THR A 36 -20.11 31.17 -20.61
CA THR A 36 -21.41 30.50 -20.40
C THR A 36 -22.21 30.26 -21.68
N THR A 37 -21.82 30.83 -22.82
CA THR A 37 -22.48 30.58 -24.12
C THR A 37 -21.82 29.44 -24.91
N LEU A 38 -20.69 28.90 -24.43
CA LEU A 38 -20.02 27.78 -25.07
C LEU A 38 -20.82 26.47 -24.85
N PRO A 39 -20.75 25.53 -25.81
CA PRO A 39 -21.27 24.18 -25.63
C PRO A 39 -20.62 23.46 -24.43
N ALA A 40 -21.37 22.55 -23.80
CA ALA A 40 -20.93 21.83 -22.61
C ALA A 40 -19.66 20.99 -22.87
N GLU A 41 -19.48 20.49 -24.10
CA GLU A 41 -18.33 19.72 -24.54
C GLU A 41 -17.05 20.57 -24.52
N VAL A 42 -17.14 21.82 -25.02
CA VAL A 42 -16.04 22.77 -25.02
C VAL A 42 -15.70 23.19 -23.59
N LEU A 43 -16.71 23.44 -22.76
CA LEU A 43 -16.53 23.76 -21.35
C LEU A 43 -15.89 22.62 -20.57
N THR A 44 -16.28 21.38 -20.85
CA THR A 44 -15.67 20.19 -20.24
C THR A 44 -14.19 20.13 -20.56
N LYS A 45 -13.80 20.34 -21.83
CA LYS A 45 -12.38 20.36 -22.24
C LYS A 45 -11.59 21.49 -21.59
N ILE A 46 -12.18 22.69 -21.48
CA ILE A 46 -11.56 23.78 -20.72
C ILE A 46 -11.38 23.40 -19.25
N MET A 47 -12.40 22.80 -18.64
CA MET A 47 -12.38 22.39 -17.23
C MET A 47 -11.35 21.28 -16.96
N GLU A 48 -11.16 20.34 -17.89
CA GLU A 48 -10.13 19.31 -17.80
C GLU A 48 -8.72 19.91 -17.65
N ASP A 49 -8.47 21.10 -18.21
CA ASP A 49 -7.15 21.74 -18.22
C ASP A 49 -6.91 22.70 -17.05
N VAL A 50 -7.95 23.18 -16.36
CA VAL A 50 -7.78 24.12 -15.23
C VAL A 50 -7.46 23.45 -13.89
N GLY A 51 -7.62 22.12 -13.79
CA GLY A 51 -7.47 21.36 -12.55
C GLY A 51 -8.67 21.49 -11.60
N TRP A 52 -8.72 20.64 -10.57
CA TRP A 52 -9.87 20.55 -9.65
C TRP A 52 -10.18 21.86 -8.91
N GLU A 53 -9.17 22.61 -8.42
CA GLU A 53 -9.41 23.89 -7.74
C GLU A 53 -10.13 24.88 -8.66
N GLY A 54 -9.67 24.97 -9.92
CA GLY A 54 -10.29 25.83 -10.92
C GLY A 54 -11.74 25.42 -11.22
N ILE A 55 -12.01 24.11 -11.26
CA ILE A 55 -13.37 23.58 -11.47
C ILE A 55 -14.31 24.00 -10.33
N LEU A 56 -13.86 23.89 -9.08
CA LEU A 56 -14.66 24.30 -7.92
C LEU A 56 -14.95 25.81 -7.94
N VAL A 57 -13.98 26.64 -8.33
CA VAL A 57 -14.21 28.09 -8.49
C VAL A 57 -15.17 28.39 -9.65
N LEU A 58 -15.01 27.73 -10.80
CA LEU A 58 -15.89 27.92 -11.97
C LEU A 58 -17.34 27.51 -11.65
N ARG A 59 -17.53 26.49 -10.82
CA ARG A 59 -18.84 26.03 -10.35
C ARG A 59 -19.62 27.12 -9.64
N GLU A 60 -18.96 27.99 -8.87
CA GLU A 60 -19.59 29.10 -8.15
C GLU A 60 -19.98 30.26 -9.06
N CYS A 61 -19.43 30.34 -10.27
CA CYS A 61 -19.60 31.49 -11.16
C CYS A 61 -20.95 31.50 -11.90
N SER A 62 -21.53 30.33 -12.23
CA SER A 62 -22.85 30.27 -12.89
C SER A 62 -23.50 28.88 -12.77
N ARG A 63 -24.84 28.81 -12.91
CA ARG A 63 -25.58 27.54 -12.91
C ARG A 63 -25.18 26.61 -14.06
N HIS A 64 -24.82 27.17 -15.22
CA HIS A 64 -24.41 26.36 -16.36
C HIS A 64 -23.06 25.69 -16.11
N LEU A 65 -22.08 26.46 -15.63
CA LEU A 65 -20.76 25.93 -15.24
C LEU A 65 -20.89 24.95 -14.07
N ALA A 66 -21.76 25.24 -13.09
CA ALA A 66 -22.04 24.31 -12.00
C ALA A 66 -22.54 22.96 -12.51
N ARG A 67 -23.44 22.97 -13.50
CA ARG A 67 -23.94 21.73 -14.13
C ARG A 67 -22.84 20.97 -14.87
N VAL A 68 -22.02 21.66 -15.67
CA VAL A 68 -20.90 21.04 -16.42
C VAL A 68 -19.84 20.48 -15.47
N SER A 69 -19.54 21.19 -14.38
CA SER A 69 -18.57 20.76 -13.36
C SER A 69 -18.95 19.48 -12.59
N LYS A 70 -20.19 18.99 -12.79
CA LYS A 70 -20.71 17.75 -12.17
C LYS A 70 -20.82 16.61 -13.18
N LEU A 71 -20.29 16.77 -14.40
CA LEU A 71 -20.24 15.70 -15.37
C LEU A 71 -19.25 14.62 -14.91
N ARG A 72 -19.68 13.36 -14.94
CA ARG A 72 -18.84 12.22 -14.58
C ARG A 72 -17.59 12.09 -15.46
N SER A 73 -17.72 12.37 -16.76
CA SER A 73 -16.61 12.32 -17.71
C SER A 73 -15.46 13.26 -17.32
N LEU A 74 -15.80 14.47 -16.87
CA LEU A 74 -14.82 15.45 -16.41
C LEU A 74 -13.96 14.91 -15.26
N TRP A 75 -14.60 14.43 -14.19
CA TRP A 75 -13.90 13.90 -13.02
C TRP A 75 -13.15 12.60 -13.30
N LEU A 76 -13.69 11.74 -14.18
CA LEU A 76 -13.02 10.52 -14.61
C LEU A 76 -11.73 10.83 -15.37
N ASP A 77 -11.74 11.82 -16.26
CA ASP A 77 -10.57 12.21 -17.04
C ASP A 77 -9.49 12.85 -16.15
N ILE A 78 -9.88 13.66 -15.16
CA ILE A 78 -8.97 14.20 -14.14
C ILE A 78 -8.36 13.08 -13.31
N PHE A 79 -9.19 12.18 -12.78
CA PHE A 79 -8.76 11.04 -11.99
C PHE A 79 -7.74 10.18 -12.74
N ARG A 80 -8.06 9.77 -13.98
CA ARG A 80 -7.16 8.98 -14.84
C ARG A 80 -5.84 9.68 -15.12
N ARG A 81 -5.86 11.00 -15.32
CA ARG A 81 -4.66 11.80 -15.55
C ARG A 81 -3.76 11.84 -14.31
N TRP A 82 -4.36 11.75 -13.12
CA TRP A 82 -3.67 11.94 -11.85
C TRP A 82 -3.23 10.65 -11.19
N CYS A 83 -3.92 9.54 -11.42
CA CYS A 83 -3.49 8.24 -10.92
C CYS A 83 -2.15 7.80 -11.51
N GLY A 84 -1.23 7.36 -10.65
CA GLY A 84 0.15 7.02 -11.00
C GLY A 84 1.01 8.21 -11.41
N ALA A 85 0.45 9.41 -11.60
CA ALA A 85 1.19 10.65 -11.84
C ALA A 85 1.33 11.49 -10.58
N THR A 86 0.29 11.56 -9.76
CA THR A 86 0.24 12.37 -8.55
C THR A 86 -0.43 11.63 -7.40
N ILE A 87 -1.45 10.81 -7.69
CA ILE A 87 -1.99 9.84 -6.74
C ILE A 87 -1.11 8.58 -6.84
N PRO A 88 -0.39 8.19 -5.78
CA PRO A 88 0.45 7.01 -5.79
C PRO A 88 -0.41 5.74 -5.92
N MET A 89 0.08 4.76 -6.68
CA MET A 89 -0.50 3.43 -6.74
C MET A 89 0.23 2.52 -5.74
N PRO A 90 -0.37 1.48 -5.17
CA PRO A 90 -1.70 1.02 -5.48
C PRO A 90 -2.75 1.91 -4.80
N PHE A 91 -3.73 2.34 -5.59
CA PHE A 91 -4.89 3.09 -5.14
C PHE A 91 -6.13 2.31 -5.59
N PHE A 92 -7.10 2.15 -4.68
CA PHE A 92 -8.30 1.35 -4.94
C PHE A 92 -9.53 2.20 -4.78
N LEU A 93 -10.38 2.18 -5.81
CA LEU A 93 -11.69 2.79 -5.78
C LEU A 93 -12.62 2.02 -4.83
N PRO A 94 -13.65 2.68 -4.26
CA PRO A 94 -14.63 2.01 -3.42
C PRO A 94 -15.50 1.00 -4.19
N LYS A 95 -15.55 1.12 -5.51
CA LYS A 95 -16.29 0.28 -6.45
C LYS A 95 -15.66 0.38 -7.83
N ARG A 96 -16.11 -0.47 -8.77
CA ARG A 96 -15.67 -0.40 -10.16
C ARG A 96 -15.86 1.01 -10.73
N VAL A 97 -14.89 1.46 -11.53
CA VAL A 97 -14.89 2.83 -12.06
C VAL A 97 -16.16 3.15 -12.87
N ASP A 98 -16.71 2.17 -13.61
CA ASP A 98 -17.94 2.31 -14.39
C ASP A 98 -19.18 2.57 -13.51
N LEU A 99 -19.12 2.18 -12.23
CA LEU A 99 -20.17 2.38 -11.23
C LEU A 99 -19.91 3.60 -10.33
N CYS A 100 -18.74 4.23 -10.42
CA CYS A 100 -18.46 5.50 -9.74
C CYS A 100 -19.29 6.64 -10.37
N THR A 101 -19.98 7.40 -9.53
CA THR A 101 -20.66 8.64 -9.90
C THR A 101 -19.63 9.77 -10.08
N ALA A 102 -20.10 10.94 -10.54
CA ALA A 102 -19.27 12.13 -10.56
C ALA A 102 -18.82 12.54 -9.15
N GLU A 103 -19.71 12.38 -8.16
CA GLU A 103 -19.46 12.67 -6.75
C GLU A 103 -18.40 11.73 -6.16
N ASP A 104 -18.50 10.42 -6.43
CA ASP A 104 -17.48 9.46 -5.95
C ASP A 104 -16.07 9.85 -6.45
N LEU A 105 -15.96 10.21 -7.73
CA LEU A 105 -14.67 10.58 -8.35
C LEU A 105 -14.18 11.95 -7.87
N GLU A 106 -15.08 12.91 -7.71
CA GLU A 106 -14.78 14.21 -7.13
C GLU A 106 -14.26 14.06 -5.70
N ASP A 107 -14.95 13.29 -4.85
CA ASP A 107 -14.56 13.06 -3.46
C ASP A 107 -13.17 12.42 -3.36
N ILE A 108 -12.85 11.50 -4.26
CA ILE A 108 -11.51 10.90 -4.33
C ILE A 108 -10.47 11.95 -4.73
N VAL A 109 -10.72 12.68 -5.82
CA VAL A 109 -9.78 13.66 -6.36
C VAL A 109 -9.57 14.77 -5.35
N VAL A 110 -10.64 15.45 -4.93
CA VAL A 110 -10.61 16.56 -3.99
C VAL A 110 -10.13 16.07 -2.62
N GLY A 111 -10.69 14.97 -2.11
CA GLY A 111 -10.35 14.39 -0.82
C GLY A 111 -8.87 14.09 -0.70
N PHE A 112 -8.25 13.49 -1.73
CA PHE A 112 -6.81 13.23 -1.71
C PHE A 112 -5.98 14.51 -1.50
N TRP A 113 -6.36 15.64 -2.08
CA TRP A 113 -5.62 16.89 -1.94
C TRP A 113 -5.96 17.69 -0.69
N THR A 114 -7.22 17.71 -0.29
CA THR A 114 -7.63 18.40 0.95
C THR A 114 -7.07 17.69 2.16
N ARG A 115 -7.15 16.34 2.19
CA ARG A 115 -6.56 15.51 3.24
C ARG A 115 -5.05 15.71 3.33
N ARG A 116 -4.34 15.77 2.20
CA ARG A 116 -2.89 16.09 2.18
C ARG A 116 -2.53 17.41 2.87
N ARG A 117 -3.41 18.41 2.86
CA ARG A 117 -3.12 19.75 3.40
C ARG A 117 -3.50 19.92 4.86
N HIS A 118 -4.37 19.07 5.38
CA HIS A 118 -4.94 19.26 6.70
C HIS A 118 -4.35 18.25 7.65
N LEU A 119 -3.72 18.81 8.68
CA LEU A 119 -3.57 18.08 9.91
C LEU A 119 -4.76 18.39 10.85
N PRO A 120 -5.63 17.43 11.27
CA PRO A 120 -6.45 17.59 12.47
C PRO A 120 -5.64 18.23 13.59
N GLY A 121 -6.13 19.38 14.04
CA GLY A 121 -5.69 19.98 15.29
C GLY A 121 -6.19 19.21 16.52
N GLN A 122 -7.14 18.29 16.36
CA GLN A 122 -7.66 17.44 17.42
C GLN A 122 -8.22 16.14 16.84
N LEU A 123 -7.80 14.99 17.36
CA LEU A 123 -8.42 13.70 17.04
C LEU A 123 -9.84 13.67 17.59
N ARG A 124 -10.74 13.08 16.81
CA ARG A 124 -12.06 12.68 17.32
C ARG A 124 -11.90 11.48 18.25
N GLU A 125 -12.85 11.31 19.18
CA GLU A 125 -12.90 10.10 20.00
C GLU A 125 -12.92 8.85 19.10
N PRO A 126 -12.06 7.84 19.38
CA PRO A 126 -12.01 6.66 18.55
C PRO A 126 -13.33 5.92 18.58
N ARG A 127 -13.76 5.43 17.41
CA ARG A 127 -14.85 4.47 17.35
C ARG A 127 -14.29 3.09 17.65
N GLU A 128 -14.69 2.52 18.78
CA GLU A 128 -14.42 1.12 19.12
C GLU A 128 -15.26 0.20 18.24
N LEU A 129 -14.59 -0.74 17.57
CA LEU A 129 -15.16 -1.81 16.78
C LEU A 129 -14.92 -3.11 17.52
N VAL A 130 -15.91 -3.52 18.31
CA VAL A 130 -15.92 -4.83 18.97
C VAL A 130 -16.43 -5.87 17.98
N PHE A 131 -15.67 -6.94 17.77
CA PHE A 131 -16.18 -8.06 16.99
C PHE A 131 -17.21 -8.84 17.79
N GLY A 132 -18.26 -9.29 17.10
CA GLY A 132 -19.02 -10.41 17.61
C GLY A 132 -18.04 -11.54 17.93
N PRO A 133 -18.16 -12.20 19.10
CA PRO A 133 -17.24 -13.27 19.46
C PRO A 133 -17.22 -14.26 18.29
N PRO A 134 -16.03 -14.66 17.81
CA PRO A 134 -15.95 -15.70 16.81
C PRO A 134 -16.79 -16.90 17.28
N PRO A 135 -17.35 -17.70 16.37
CA PRO A 135 -18.20 -18.85 16.73
C PRO A 135 -17.49 -19.87 17.65
N HIS A 136 -16.18 -19.72 17.86
CA HIS A 136 -15.37 -20.47 18.80
C HIS A 136 -14.66 -19.49 19.73
N SER A 137 -14.65 -19.80 21.03
CA SER A 137 -14.11 -19.01 22.16
C SER A 137 -12.59 -18.77 22.15
N VAL A 138 -11.98 -18.70 20.97
CA VAL A 138 -10.55 -18.49 20.77
C VAL A 138 -10.26 -17.02 20.99
N ARG A 139 -9.55 -16.69 22.08
CA ARG A 139 -9.19 -15.32 22.45
C ARG A 139 -7.85 -14.85 21.88
N GLU A 140 -7.21 -15.63 21.02
CA GLU A 140 -5.88 -15.32 20.52
C GLU A 140 -5.91 -15.01 19.02
N PHE A 141 -6.06 -13.73 18.70
CA PHE A 141 -5.96 -13.23 17.33
C PHE A 141 -4.73 -12.36 17.15
N GLU A 142 -4.31 -12.25 15.90
CA GLU A 142 -3.33 -11.27 15.45
C GLU A 142 -3.72 -10.75 14.07
N ASP A 143 -3.55 -9.45 13.89
CA ASP A 143 -3.74 -8.72 12.66
C ASP A 143 -2.75 -9.11 11.55
N LEU A 144 -3.20 -8.90 10.33
CA LEU A 144 -2.41 -9.03 9.09
C LEU A 144 -2.41 -7.72 8.28
N GLY A 145 -2.99 -6.66 8.83
CA GLY A 145 -3.21 -5.39 8.15
C GLY A 145 -4.39 -5.41 7.19
N PHE A 146 -4.38 -4.51 6.22
CA PHE A 146 -5.52 -4.25 5.35
C PHE A 146 -5.52 -5.06 4.05
N LEU A 147 -6.72 -5.44 3.61
CA LEU A 147 -6.94 -5.74 2.20
C LEU A 147 -6.74 -4.47 1.37
N PRO A 148 -6.33 -4.61 0.10
CA PRO A 148 -6.10 -3.46 -0.75
C PRO A 148 -7.35 -2.55 -0.84
N GLY A 149 -7.17 -1.26 -0.54
CA GLY A 149 -8.25 -0.27 -0.43
C GLY A 149 -8.73 -0.01 1.00
N ASP A 150 -8.05 -0.56 2.00
CA ASP A 150 -8.09 -0.25 3.43
C ASP A 150 -9.45 -0.34 4.15
N ARG A 151 -10.52 -0.74 3.48
CA ARG A 151 -11.85 -0.86 4.09
C ARG A 151 -12.06 -2.14 4.88
N PHE A 152 -11.23 -3.15 4.60
CA PHE A 152 -11.36 -4.47 5.18
C PHE A 152 -10.06 -4.86 5.83
N LEU A 153 -10.15 -5.23 7.09
CA LEU A 153 -9.03 -5.54 7.95
C LEU A 153 -8.93 -7.04 8.10
N LEU A 154 -7.71 -7.57 7.98
CA LEU A 154 -7.42 -8.99 8.10
C LEU A 154 -6.82 -9.29 9.45
N TYR A 155 -7.20 -10.42 10.00
CA TYR A 155 -6.63 -10.99 11.21
C TYR A 155 -6.69 -12.51 11.14
N TYR A 156 -5.90 -13.19 11.96
CA TYR A 156 -5.83 -14.65 11.99
C TYR A 156 -5.85 -15.16 13.43
N SER A 157 -6.33 -16.40 13.59
CA SER A 157 -6.30 -17.10 14.88
C SER A 157 -4.92 -17.69 15.12
N LYS A 158 -4.29 -17.38 16.26
CA LYS A 158 -3.01 -17.97 16.66
C LYS A 158 -3.11 -19.47 16.97
N VAL A 159 -4.32 -20.00 17.13
CA VAL A 159 -4.52 -21.42 17.48
C VAL A 159 -4.44 -22.33 16.25
N ASP A 160 -5.02 -21.88 15.13
CA ASP A 160 -5.20 -22.69 13.93
C ASP A 160 -4.80 -21.97 12.64
N GLY A 161 -4.36 -20.71 12.68
CA GLY A 161 -3.95 -19.96 11.49
C GLY A 161 -5.08 -19.75 10.47
N ALA A 162 -6.35 -19.92 10.86
CA ALA A 162 -7.48 -19.48 10.05
C ALA A 162 -7.47 -17.95 9.96
N ILE A 163 -7.80 -17.42 8.78
CA ILE A 163 -7.81 -15.98 8.51
C ILE A 163 -9.24 -15.52 8.39
N TYR A 164 -9.51 -14.37 8.99
CA TYR A 164 -10.78 -13.69 9.03
C TYR A 164 -10.61 -12.27 8.50
N TYR A 165 -11.73 -11.65 8.17
CA TYR A 165 -11.76 -10.26 7.78
C TYR A 165 -12.99 -9.56 8.37
N CYS A 166 -12.93 -8.23 8.45
CA CYS A 166 -14.05 -7.39 8.87
C CYS A 166 -14.05 -6.05 8.13
N HIS A 167 -15.24 -5.51 7.87
CA HIS A 167 -15.38 -4.17 7.31
C HIS A 167 -15.24 -3.11 8.40
N VAL A 168 -14.38 -2.12 8.21
CA VAL A 168 -14.06 -1.09 9.23
C VAL A 168 -15.28 -0.25 9.61
N GLU A 169 -16.21 0.00 8.68
CA GLU A 169 -17.43 0.75 8.98
C GLU A 169 -18.64 -0.11 9.35
N HIS A 170 -18.54 -1.42 9.12
CA HIS A 170 -19.66 -2.37 9.22
C HIS A 170 -19.11 -3.70 9.75
N PRO A 171 -18.61 -3.76 10.99
CA PRO A 171 -17.93 -4.94 11.54
C PRO A 171 -18.81 -6.20 11.50
N GLU A 172 -20.13 -6.06 11.45
CA GLU A 172 -21.11 -7.13 11.24
C GLU A 172 -20.99 -7.86 9.89
N HIS A 173 -20.31 -7.27 8.91
CA HIS A 173 -20.04 -7.86 7.60
C HIS A 173 -18.72 -8.64 7.55
N GLY A 174 -18.15 -8.97 8.71
CA GLY A 174 -16.97 -9.82 8.81
C GLY A 174 -17.27 -11.31 8.63
N GLY A 175 -16.23 -12.08 8.36
CA GLY A 175 -16.34 -13.52 8.18
C GLY A 175 -14.99 -14.23 8.07
N MET A 176 -15.06 -15.56 8.01
CA MET A 176 -13.88 -16.36 7.69
C MET A 176 -13.46 -16.09 6.25
N PHE A 177 -12.21 -15.68 6.07
CA PHE A 177 -11.62 -15.35 4.78
C PHE A 177 -10.96 -16.58 4.15
N ILE A 178 -10.11 -17.26 4.93
CA ILE A 178 -9.37 -18.44 4.51
C ILE A 178 -9.37 -19.46 5.65
N PRO A 179 -9.78 -20.71 5.40
CA PRO A 179 -9.80 -21.74 6.44
C PRO A 179 -8.39 -22.09 6.92
N SER A 180 -8.31 -22.68 8.11
CA SER A 180 -7.07 -23.24 8.66
C SER A 180 -6.45 -24.26 7.70
N ALA A 181 -5.12 -24.22 7.57
CA ALA A 181 -4.34 -25.26 6.90
C ALA A 181 -3.94 -26.41 7.85
N PHE A 182 -4.06 -26.23 9.16
CA PHE A 182 -3.65 -27.21 10.15
C PHE A 182 -4.82 -28.15 10.48
N LYS A 183 -4.62 -29.45 10.30
CA LYS A 183 -5.64 -30.44 10.66
C LYS A 183 -5.91 -30.36 12.16
N ASN A 184 -7.21 -30.42 12.51
CA ASN A 184 -7.76 -30.27 13.86
C ASN A 184 -6.86 -30.91 14.93
N PRO A 185 -6.44 -30.15 15.97
CA PRO A 185 -5.61 -30.68 17.06
C PRO A 185 -6.45 -31.61 17.94
N ALA A 186 -6.79 -32.80 17.45
CA ALA A 186 -7.47 -33.83 18.24
C ALA A 186 -6.67 -34.20 19.50
N ASN A 187 -5.37 -33.87 19.54
CA ASN A 187 -4.50 -33.96 20.70
C ASN A 187 -4.19 -32.55 21.26
N ALA A 188 -5.23 -31.84 21.71
CA ALA A 188 -5.16 -30.44 22.15
C ALA A 188 -4.21 -30.18 23.34
N SER A 189 -3.85 -31.19 24.13
CA SER A 189 -3.05 -31.02 25.35
C SER A 189 -1.57 -30.74 25.09
N ALA A 190 -0.97 -31.29 24.02
CA ALA A 190 0.42 -31.04 23.67
C ALA A 190 0.60 -29.86 22.68
N LEU A 191 -0.48 -29.47 21.98
CA LEU A 191 -0.47 -28.35 21.04
C LEU A 191 -0.82 -26.99 21.67
N ALA A 192 -1.17 -26.95 22.95
CA ALA A 192 -1.56 -25.71 23.64
C ALA A 192 -0.47 -24.63 23.63
N GLU A 193 0.80 -25.02 23.46
CA GLU A 193 1.93 -24.07 23.43
C GLU A 193 2.33 -23.65 22.00
N SER A 194 1.91 -24.39 20.96
CA SER A 194 2.34 -24.12 19.59
C SER A 194 1.40 -23.11 18.92
N LYS A 195 1.84 -21.86 18.79
CA LYS A 195 1.10 -20.81 18.10
C LYS A 195 1.36 -20.86 16.59
N ALA A 196 0.31 -20.70 15.82
CA ALA A 196 0.39 -20.43 14.39
C ALA A 196 0.90 -19.01 14.16
N GLU A 197 1.73 -18.86 13.14
CA GLU A 197 2.15 -17.57 12.63
C GLU A 197 1.75 -17.46 11.16
N VAL A 198 1.32 -16.28 10.76
CA VAL A 198 0.80 -16.02 9.41
C VAL A 198 1.44 -14.74 8.87
N ARG A 199 1.87 -14.79 7.61
CA ARG A 199 2.36 -13.63 6.85
C ARG A 199 1.68 -13.60 5.50
N ILE A 200 1.32 -12.41 5.03
CA ILE A 200 0.68 -12.22 3.74
C ILE A 200 1.40 -11.20 2.88
N ALA A 201 1.22 -11.29 1.57
CA ALA A 201 1.60 -10.27 0.61
C ALA A 201 0.61 -10.22 -0.55
N PHE A 202 0.27 -9.02 -1.01
CA PHE A 202 -0.66 -8.83 -2.12
C PHE A 202 0.08 -8.49 -3.41
N ASP A 203 -0.40 -9.05 -4.53
CA ASP A 203 0.02 -8.65 -5.86
C ASP A 203 -0.76 -7.42 -6.34
N CYS A 204 -0.54 -6.28 -5.68
CA CYS A 204 -1.21 -5.04 -6.06
C CYS A 204 -0.70 -4.51 -7.41
N PHE A 205 0.58 -4.70 -7.74
CA PHE A 205 1.18 -4.15 -8.96
C PHE A 205 0.98 -5.03 -10.19
N GLY A 206 0.98 -6.35 -10.03
CA GLY A 206 0.73 -7.28 -11.12
C GLY A 206 -0.72 -7.25 -11.56
N ALA A 207 -1.67 -7.17 -10.62
CA ALA A 207 -3.10 -7.01 -10.93
C ALA A 207 -3.40 -5.69 -11.67
N GLN A 208 -2.59 -4.66 -11.44
CA GLN A 208 -2.68 -3.36 -12.09
C GLN A 208 -1.92 -3.28 -13.42
N ASP A 209 -1.23 -4.34 -13.81
CA ASP A 209 -0.33 -4.40 -14.97
C ASP A 209 0.39 -3.07 -15.25
N ILE A 210 1.18 -2.59 -14.28
CA ILE A 210 1.87 -1.30 -14.36
C ILE A 210 2.80 -1.14 -15.60
N GLU A 211 3.15 -2.26 -16.23
CA GLU A 211 3.95 -2.36 -17.46
C GLU A 211 3.09 -2.27 -18.74
N ALA A 212 1.76 -2.37 -18.65
CA ALA A 212 0.86 -2.25 -19.79
C ALA A 212 0.94 -0.86 -20.41
N THR A 213 0.98 -0.83 -21.75
CA THR A 213 0.92 0.40 -22.54
C THR A 213 -0.47 1.05 -22.51
N ASP A 214 -1.52 0.25 -22.32
CA ASP A 214 -2.89 0.74 -22.23
C ASP A 214 -3.38 0.80 -20.78
N ARG A 215 -3.26 1.98 -20.18
CA ARG A 215 -3.74 2.28 -18.82
C ARG A 215 -5.18 2.79 -18.77
N SER A 216 -5.92 2.72 -19.89
CA SER A 216 -7.28 3.25 -19.96
C SER A 216 -8.33 2.31 -19.36
N SER A 217 -7.98 1.03 -19.15
CA SER A 217 -8.87 0.04 -18.52
C SER A 217 -9.22 0.45 -17.10
N GLY A 218 -10.51 0.37 -16.78
CA GLY A 218 -11.03 0.64 -15.44
C GLY A 218 -10.51 -0.32 -14.36
N ASP A 219 -10.01 -1.49 -14.78
CA ASP A 219 -9.50 -2.54 -13.91
C ASP A 219 -8.23 -2.11 -13.15
N LEU A 220 -7.53 -1.08 -13.62
CA LEU A 220 -6.34 -0.55 -12.98
C LEU A 220 -6.62 -0.01 -11.56
N TYR A 221 -7.81 0.55 -11.34
CA TYR A 221 -8.17 1.24 -10.09
C TYR A 221 -9.12 0.44 -9.22
N PHE A 222 -9.62 -0.67 -9.76
CA PHE A 222 -10.48 -1.62 -9.07
C PHE A 222 -10.26 -2.97 -9.75
N PRO A 223 -9.20 -3.71 -9.38
CA PRO A 223 -8.92 -4.96 -10.04
C PRO A 223 -10.07 -5.92 -9.75
N PRO A 224 -10.66 -6.55 -10.79
CA PRO A 224 -11.76 -7.48 -10.60
C PRO A 224 -11.32 -8.70 -9.81
N ARG A 225 -10.01 -8.99 -9.78
CA ARG A 225 -9.34 -10.01 -8.97
C ARG A 225 -7.90 -9.60 -8.72
N PHE A 226 -7.33 -10.02 -7.59
CA PHE A 226 -5.90 -9.94 -7.34
C PHE A 226 -5.42 -11.19 -6.62
N ASN A 227 -4.12 -11.43 -6.63
CA ASN A 227 -3.53 -12.58 -5.96
C ASN A 227 -2.94 -12.18 -4.61
N MET A 228 -2.95 -13.12 -3.68
CA MET A 228 -2.37 -13.00 -2.34
C MET A 228 -1.47 -14.20 -2.09
N ALA A 229 -0.23 -13.94 -1.69
CA ALA A 229 0.66 -14.94 -1.12
C ALA A 229 0.40 -15.05 0.37
N LEU A 230 0.35 -16.27 0.86
CA LEU A 230 0.05 -16.61 2.23
C LEU A 230 1.09 -17.60 2.74
N VAL A 231 1.78 -17.23 3.80
CA VAL A 231 2.77 -18.09 4.46
C VAL A 231 2.27 -18.38 5.87
N ARG A 232 2.21 -19.66 6.25
CA ARG A 232 1.75 -20.10 7.57
C ARG A 232 2.67 -21.16 8.15
N TRP A 233 3.00 -21.09 9.43
CA TRP A 233 3.77 -22.12 10.13
C TRP A 233 3.35 -22.23 11.59
N ARG A 234 3.82 -23.29 12.25
CA ARG A 234 3.68 -23.49 13.69
C ARG A 234 5.03 -23.77 14.31
N SER A 235 5.34 -23.12 15.42
CA SER A 235 6.56 -23.42 16.18
C SER A 235 6.55 -24.87 16.65
N GLY A 236 7.63 -25.60 16.37
CA GLY A 236 7.77 -27.03 16.69
C GLY A 236 6.88 -27.98 15.87
N GLY A 237 6.28 -27.48 14.79
CA GLY A 237 5.36 -28.24 13.94
C GLY A 237 5.93 -28.61 12.58
N GLU A 238 5.03 -28.76 11.63
CA GLU A 238 5.36 -28.93 10.22
C GLU A 238 6.00 -27.66 9.64
N GLY A 239 6.92 -27.83 8.67
CA GLY A 239 7.53 -26.70 7.96
C GLY A 239 6.52 -25.76 7.29
N PRO A 240 6.95 -24.56 6.88
CA PRO A 240 6.04 -23.50 6.45
C PRO A 240 5.22 -23.90 5.22
N PHE A 241 3.93 -23.61 5.27
CA PHE A 241 3.01 -23.67 4.15
C PHE A 241 3.03 -22.35 3.41
N ILE A 242 3.27 -22.42 2.11
CA ILE A 242 3.29 -21.28 1.22
C ILE A 242 2.17 -21.48 0.20
N GLU A 243 1.19 -20.59 0.19
CA GLU A 243 0.01 -20.68 -0.66
C GLU A 243 -0.17 -19.42 -1.49
N VAL A 244 -0.79 -19.56 -2.65
CA VAL A 244 -1.26 -18.43 -3.45
C VAL A 244 -2.77 -18.55 -3.60
N TRP A 245 -3.47 -17.48 -3.27
CA TRP A 245 -4.92 -17.36 -3.29
C TRP A 245 -5.32 -16.24 -4.25
N GLU A 246 -6.35 -16.49 -5.05
CA GLU A 246 -7.07 -15.45 -5.79
C GLU A 246 -8.10 -14.83 -4.86
N VAL A 247 -8.19 -13.50 -4.87
CA VAL A 247 -9.12 -12.71 -4.05
C VAL A 247 -10.08 -11.95 -4.97
N ALA A 248 -11.35 -12.31 -4.84
CA ALA A 248 -12.57 -11.82 -5.49
C ALA A 248 -13.37 -10.73 -4.74
N PRO A 249 -13.43 -9.42 -5.08
CA PRO A 249 -14.40 -8.54 -4.43
C PRO A 249 -15.84 -8.98 -4.72
N GLU A 250 -16.66 -9.10 -3.68
CA GLU A 250 -18.09 -9.33 -3.78
C GLU A 250 -18.81 -7.99 -3.78
N SER A 251 -19.40 -7.61 -4.92
CA SER A 251 -20.13 -6.35 -5.05
C SER A 251 -21.63 -6.54 -4.90
N ARG A 252 -22.30 -5.60 -4.21
CA ARG A 252 -23.77 -5.52 -4.21
C ARG A 252 -24.25 -5.10 -5.61
N ALA A 253 -25.23 -5.82 -6.15
CA ALA A 253 -25.69 -5.65 -7.52
C ALA A 253 -26.24 -4.24 -7.85
N LEU A 254 -26.68 -3.47 -6.85
CA LEU A 254 -27.38 -2.19 -7.05
C LEU A 254 -26.46 -0.96 -7.09
N ASP A 255 -25.44 -0.90 -6.23
CA ASP A 255 -24.58 0.29 -6.08
C ASP A 255 -23.11 0.03 -6.44
N GLY A 256 -22.74 -1.22 -6.71
CA GLY A 256 -21.38 -1.64 -7.02
C GLY A 256 -20.42 -1.64 -5.82
N ARG A 257 -20.89 -1.32 -4.61
CA ARG A 257 -20.04 -1.29 -3.42
C ARG A 257 -19.61 -2.70 -3.04
N VAL A 258 -18.35 -2.82 -2.63
CA VAL A 258 -17.78 -4.07 -2.14
C VAL A 258 -18.35 -4.36 -0.76
N GLN A 259 -19.02 -5.50 -0.60
CA GLN A 259 -19.56 -5.98 0.67
C GLN A 259 -18.61 -6.94 1.38
N GLY A 260 -17.78 -7.64 0.61
CA GLY A 260 -16.85 -8.64 1.13
C GLY A 260 -15.93 -9.15 0.03
N PHE A 261 -15.30 -10.27 0.32
CA PHE A 261 -14.39 -10.91 -0.63
C PHE A 261 -14.55 -12.43 -0.60
N THR A 262 -14.50 -13.04 -1.78
CA THR A 262 -14.29 -14.47 -1.95
C THR A 262 -12.82 -14.77 -2.12
N THR A 263 -12.43 -15.99 -1.72
CA THR A 263 -11.08 -16.49 -1.93
C THR A 263 -11.11 -17.83 -2.65
N ARG A 264 -10.11 -18.06 -3.50
CA ARG A 264 -9.91 -19.34 -4.18
C ARG A 264 -8.44 -19.71 -4.15
N LYS A 265 -8.10 -20.85 -3.55
CA LYS A 265 -6.72 -21.32 -3.55
C LYS A 265 -6.30 -21.68 -4.97
N LEU A 266 -5.27 -21.00 -5.47
CA LEU A 266 -4.67 -21.29 -6.78
C LEU A 266 -3.57 -22.33 -6.65
N ALA A 267 -2.83 -22.26 -5.54
CA ALA A 267 -1.51 -22.85 -5.47
C ALA A 267 -1.12 -23.11 -4.00
N SER A 268 -0.47 -24.24 -3.68
CA SER A 268 0.05 -24.56 -2.34
C SER A 268 1.34 -25.37 -2.41
N LEU A 269 2.34 -24.94 -1.65
CA LEU A 269 3.66 -25.55 -1.50
C LEU A 269 3.93 -25.75 -0.02
N ARG A 270 4.40 -26.94 0.36
CA ARG A 270 5.04 -27.14 1.64
C ARG A 270 6.54 -26.90 1.47
N ALA A 271 7.10 -25.99 2.26
CA ALA A 271 8.52 -25.74 2.23
C ALA A 271 9.24 -26.77 3.10
N ASP A 272 10.33 -27.33 2.59
CA ASP A 272 11.10 -28.41 3.23
C ASP A 272 12.03 -27.91 4.35
N TYR A 273 11.55 -26.92 5.10
CA TYR A 273 12.30 -26.24 6.14
C TYR A 273 11.56 -26.35 7.48
N PRO A 274 11.54 -27.53 8.13
CA PRO A 274 10.74 -27.76 9.34
C PRO A 274 11.08 -26.75 10.44
N ASP A 275 12.37 -26.40 10.59
CA ASP A 275 12.83 -25.50 11.65
C ASP A 275 13.09 -24.05 11.19
N SER A 276 12.71 -23.65 9.96
CA SER A 276 12.95 -22.28 9.50
C SER A 276 11.66 -21.48 9.43
N HIS A 277 11.75 -20.26 9.93
CA HIS A 277 10.73 -19.24 9.73
C HIS A 277 10.89 -18.64 8.34
N VAL A 278 9.79 -18.57 7.60
CA VAL A 278 9.73 -17.82 6.34
C VAL A 278 9.40 -16.37 6.68
N SER A 279 10.33 -15.48 6.37
CA SER A 279 10.12 -14.04 6.48
C SER A 279 9.65 -13.45 5.14
N SER A 280 8.79 -12.44 5.26
CA SER A 280 8.59 -11.40 4.26
C SER A 280 8.23 -11.91 2.86
N PRO A 281 7.08 -12.59 2.69
CA PRO A 281 6.62 -12.99 1.37
C PRO A 281 6.40 -11.76 0.48
N SER A 282 6.55 -11.95 -0.82
CA SER A 282 6.29 -10.93 -1.83
C SER A 282 5.75 -11.58 -3.09
N LEU A 283 4.69 -11.01 -3.67
CA LEU A 283 4.04 -11.54 -4.86
C LEU A 283 4.02 -10.48 -5.96
N TYR A 284 4.39 -10.87 -7.17
CA TYR A 284 4.30 -10.02 -8.36
C TYR A 284 4.05 -10.85 -9.60
N LYS A 285 2.86 -10.69 -10.20
CA LYS A 285 2.40 -11.52 -11.33
C LYS A 285 2.58 -13.01 -10.98
N ASN A 286 3.30 -13.74 -11.81
CA ASN A 286 3.53 -15.18 -11.65
C ASN A 286 4.67 -15.53 -10.68
N HIS A 287 5.34 -14.53 -10.09
CA HIS A 287 6.51 -14.77 -9.25
C HIS A 287 6.17 -14.57 -7.78
N LEU A 288 6.65 -15.48 -6.95
CA LEU A 288 6.61 -15.43 -5.50
C LEU A 288 8.04 -15.39 -4.98
N ALA A 289 8.32 -14.48 -4.05
CA ALA A 289 9.56 -14.46 -3.31
C ALA A 289 9.31 -14.53 -1.81
N TYR A 290 10.29 -15.11 -1.11
CA TYR A 290 10.34 -15.17 0.34
C TYR A 290 11.79 -15.36 0.80
N SER A 291 12.06 -15.04 2.06
CA SER A 291 13.34 -15.35 2.71
C SER A 291 13.14 -16.36 3.81
N LEU A 292 14.20 -17.09 4.12
CA LEU A 292 14.28 -17.85 5.35
C LEU A 292 15.08 -17.04 6.35
N VAL A 293 14.54 -16.87 7.56
CA VAL A 293 15.18 -16.14 8.65
C VAL A 293 16.59 -16.68 8.88
N LYS A 294 17.55 -15.79 9.13
CA LYS A 294 18.99 -16.08 9.37
C LYS A 294 19.76 -16.73 8.21
N THR A 295 19.16 -16.98 7.05
CA THR A 295 19.90 -17.55 5.89
C THR A 295 20.56 -16.48 5.02
N GLY A 296 19.98 -15.28 5.01
CA GLY A 296 20.35 -14.22 4.05
C GLY A 296 20.21 -14.65 2.59
N VAL A 297 19.30 -15.59 2.32
CA VAL A 297 18.93 -16.07 0.99
C VAL A 297 17.48 -15.66 0.71
N VAL A 298 17.28 -15.05 -0.46
CA VAL A 298 15.96 -14.82 -1.04
C VAL A 298 15.68 -15.91 -2.05
N THR A 299 14.56 -16.60 -1.88
CA THR A 299 14.07 -17.59 -2.83
C THR A 299 13.01 -16.96 -3.70
N VAL A 300 13.15 -17.07 -5.02
CA VAL A 300 12.15 -16.64 -6.01
C VAL A 300 11.71 -17.86 -6.80
N LEU A 301 10.41 -18.04 -6.99
CA LEU A 301 9.84 -19.12 -7.80
C LEU A 301 8.70 -18.59 -8.66
N ASP A 302 8.40 -19.31 -9.74
CA ASP A 302 7.17 -19.11 -10.52
C ASP A 302 6.09 -20.04 -9.96
N TRP A 303 5.06 -19.46 -9.34
CA TRP A 303 4.01 -20.24 -8.69
C TRP A 303 3.00 -20.83 -9.69
N THR A 304 3.01 -20.36 -10.94
CA THR A 304 2.12 -20.82 -12.01
C THR A 304 2.61 -22.07 -12.72
N LEU A 305 3.91 -22.40 -12.61
CA LEU A 305 4.50 -23.60 -13.24
C LEU A 305 4.16 -24.91 -12.51
N GLY A 306 3.03 -24.92 -11.81
CA GLY A 306 2.35 -26.08 -11.26
C GLY A 306 2.91 -26.48 -9.92
N PHE A 307 2.22 -26.11 -8.82
CA PHE A 307 2.47 -26.70 -7.52
C PHE A 307 2.14 -28.22 -7.49
N SER A 308 3.10 -29.09 -7.84
CA SER A 308 2.99 -30.54 -7.62
C SER A 308 3.11 -30.91 -6.12
N GLN A 309 2.51 -32.00 -5.65
CA GLN A 309 2.59 -32.33 -4.22
C GLN A 309 4.04 -32.56 -3.73
N ASP A 310 4.99 -32.78 -4.64
CA ASP A 310 6.39 -33.03 -4.31
C ASP A 310 7.20 -31.73 -4.32
N ALA A 311 7.67 -31.33 -3.15
CA ALA A 311 8.48 -30.14 -2.92
C ALA A 311 9.84 -30.14 -3.66
N ASP A 312 10.29 -31.31 -4.11
CA ASP A 312 11.50 -31.50 -4.92
C ASP A 312 11.30 -31.20 -6.41
N SER A 313 10.07 -31.00 -6.87
CA SER A 313 9.79 -30.76 -8.29
C SER A 313 9.94 -29.28 -8.70
N TYR A 314 10.12 -28.37 -7.74
CA TYR A 314 10.00 -26.95 -7.98
C TYR A 314 11.27 -26.28 -8.39
N ARG A 315 11.14 -25.55 -9.49
CA ARG A 315 12.17 -24.67 -10.01
C ARG A 315 12.24 -23.39 -9.18
N ARG A 316 13.31 -23.25 -8.40
CA ARG A 316 13.57 -22.11 -7.52
C ARG A 316 14.85 -21.38 -7.94
N ILE A 317 14.89 -20.08 -7.68
CA ILE A 317 16.08 -19.24 -7.79
C ILE A 317 16.45 -18.80 -6.38
N HIS A 318 17.64 -19.18 -5.93
CA HIS A 318 18.18 -18.73 -4.64
C HIS A 318 19.19 -17.62 -4.88
N VAL A 319 18.95 -16.46 -4.27
CA VAL A 319 19.82 -15.29 -4.35
C VAL A 319 20.37 -15.00 -2.96
N ARG A 320 21.68 -15.23 -2.77
CA ARG A 320 22.36 -14.90 -1.51
C ARG A 320 22.61 -13.39 -1.46
N ILE A 321 21.90 -12.69 -0.57
CA ILE A 321 22.01 -11.24 -0.39
C ILE A 321 22.96 -10.84 0.75
N GLY A 322 23.28 -11.79 1.63
CA GLY A 322 24.31 -11.63 2.68
C GLY A 322 23.83 -10.92 3.95
N PHE A 323 22.53 -10.78 4.14
CA PHE A 323 21.89 -10.28 5.36
C PHE A 323 20.45 -10.79 5.42
N ASP A 324 19.84 -10.82 6.60
CA ASP A 324 18.44 -11.22 6.77
C ASP A 324 17.49 -10.08 6.38
N PRO A 325 16.68 -10.21 5.32
CA PRO A 325 15.80 -9.13 4.90
C PRO A 325 14.55 -9.09 5.78
N ARG A 326 14.24 -7.90 6.30
CA ARG A 326 12.98 -7.60 6.99
C ARG A 326 11.83 -7.45 5.99
N LYS A 327 12.10 -7.01 4.77
CA LYS A 327 11.09 -6.87 3.71
C LYS A 327 11.66 -7.25 2.36
N ILE A 328 10.87 -7.96 1.57
CA ILE A 328 11.14 -8.25 0.17
C ILE A 328 10.00 -7.67 -0.65
N VAL A 329 10.36 -7.02 -1.75
CA VAL A 329 9.39 -6.49 -2.71
C VAL A 329 9.83 -6.90 -4.10
N LEU A 330 9.07 -7.78 -4.74
CA LEU A 330 9.22 -8.09 -6.15
C LEU A 330 8.86 -6.85 -6.97
N LEU A 331 9.71 -6.54 -7.94
CA LEU A 331 9.62 -5.38 -8.82
C LEU A 331 9.53 -5.86 -10.28
N PRO A 332 9.06 -4.99 -11.19
CA PRO A 332 9.19 -5.15 -12.64
C PRO A 332 10.58 -5.60 -13.11
N SER A 333 10.63 -6.17 -14.32
CA SER A 333 11.90 -6.59 -14.97
C SER A 333 12.73 -7.61 -14.18
N LYS A 334 12.08 -8.51 -13.44
CA LYS A 334 12.73 -9.59 -12.66
C LYS A 334 13.76 -9.08 -11.63
N ARG A 335 13.39 -8.02 -10.90
CA ARG A 335 14.20 -7.41 -9.84
C ARG A 335 13.49 -7.45 -8.51
N PHE A 336 14.19 -7.68 -7.41
CA PHE A 336 13.60 -7.52 -6.08
C PHE A 336 14.35 -6.45 -5.32
N LEU A 337 13.62 -5.71 -4.51
CA LEU A 337 14.16 -4.94 -3.41
C LEU A 337 14.20 -5.84 -2.17
N ALA A 338 15.31 -5.82 -1.46
CA ALA A 338 15.37 -6.33 -0.10
C ALA A 338 15.79 -5.21 0.86
N VAL A 339 15.06 -5.11 1.96
CA VAL A 339 15.33 -4.15 3.03
C VAL A 339 15.74 -4.90 4.29
N SER A 340 16.75 -4.37 4.98
CA SER A 340 17.25 -4.85 6.26
C SER A 340 17.43 -3.68 7.22
N GLN A 341 17.73 -4.01 8.47
CA GLN A 341 18.08 -3.04 9.51
C GLN A 341 19.16 -2.03 9.09
N SER A 342 20.14 -2.43 8.27
CA SER A 342 21.32 -1.60 7.96
C SER A 342 21.34 -1.07 6.53
N GLY A 343 20.31 -1.35 5.73
CA GLY A 343 20.39 -1.06 4.32
C GLY A 343 19.29 -1.61 3.46
N ILE A 344 19.23 -1.05 2.27
CA ILE A 344 18.39 -1.47 1.15
C ILE A 344 19.26 -1.87 -0.02
N GLY A 345 18.79 -2.84 -0.81
CA GLY A 345 19.41 -3.16 -2.09
C GLY A 345 18.42 -3.65 -3.12
N VAL A 346 18.78 -3.50 -4.39
CA VAL A 346 18.02 -4.01 -5.53
C VAL A 346 18.87 -5.04 -6.24
N TRP A 347 18.33 -6.25 -6.38
CA TRP A 347 18.94 -7.36 -7.10
C TRP A 347 18.16 -7.66 -8.36
N ASP A 348 18.86 -8.10 -9.40
CA ASP A 348 18.27 -8.62 -10.63
C ASP A 348 18.50 -10.13 -10.66
N TRP A 349 17.44 -10.87 -10.38
CA TRP A 349 17.51 -12.32 -10.29
C TRP A 349 17.48 -12.98 -11.67
N SER A 350 17.21 -12.24 -12.76
CA SER A 350 17.31 -12.78 -14.11
C SER A 350 18.73 -13.14 -14.52
N LYS A 351 19.73 -12.55 -13.82
CA LYS A 351 21.16 -12.84 -14.00
C LYS A 351 21.65 -14.08 -13.23
N THR A 352 20.78 -14.68 -12.42
CA THR A 352 21.11 -15.90 -11.68
C THR A 352 21.13 -17.09 -12.63
N ARG A 353 22.06 -18.03 -12.40
CA ARG A 353 22.12 -19.33 -13.09
C ARG A 353 20.84 -20.16 -12.86
N PRO A 354 20.56 -21.17 -13.71
CA PRO A 354 19.20 -21.67 -13.90
C PRO A 354 18.61 -22.32 -12.65
N LEU A 355 17.28 -22.36 -12.67
CA LEU A 355 16.40 -22.89 -11.66
C LEU A 355 16.92 -24.23 -11.09
N THR A 356 17.14 -24.26 -9.78
CA THR A 356 17.48 -25.49 -9.07
C THR A 356 16.23 -26.06 -8.41
N THR A 357 16.17 -27.37 -8.29
CA THR A 357 15.22 -28.08 -7.42
C THR A 357 15.77 -28.31 -6.02
N ALA A 358 17.07 -28.10 -5.83
CA ALA A 358 17.74 -28.34 -4.55
C ALA A 358 17.13 -27.47 -3.45
N VAL A 359 16.77 -28.12 -2.35
CA VAL A 359 16.34 -27.49 -1.10
C VAL A 359 17.56 -26.90 -0.39
N ILE A 360 17.39 -25.77 0.30
CA ILE A 360 18.43 -25.23 1.19
C ILE A 360 18.57 -26.18 2.41
N ALA A 361 19.53 -27.11 2.39
CA ALA A 361 19.74 -28.00 3.52
C ALA A 361 20.05 -27.19 4.79
N GLN A 362 19.15 -27.25 5.79
CA GLN A 362 19.27 -26.53 7.08
C GLN A 362 20.53 -26.92 7.86
N SER A 363 21.15 -28.08 7.57
CA SER A 363 22.29 -28.64 8.32
C SER A 363 23.63 -27.93 8.11
N THR A 364 23.67 -26.81 7.38
CA THR A 364 24.90 -26.02 7.17
C THR A 364 24.86 -24.70 7.94
N THR A 365 24.65 -24.78 9.25
CA THR A 365 25.09 -23.71 10.16
C THR A 365 26.61 -23.49 10.09
N ASN A 366 27.35 -24.48 9.60
CA ASN A 366 28.69 -24.26 9.07
C ASN A 366 28.57 -23.53 7.72
N GLU A 367 28.99 -22.27 7.66
CA GLU A 367 28.94 -21.34 6.50
C GLU A 367 29.54 -21.87 5.17
N GLY A 368 29.98 -23.13 5.10
CA GLY A 368 30.90 -23.67 4.10
C GLY A 368 30.31 -24.31 2.84
N ASP A 369 29.13 -24.94 2.85
CA ASP A 369 28.89 -26.01 1.84
C ASP A 369 27.81 -25.78 0.77
N VAL A 370 26.99 -24.73 0.85
CA VAL A 370 26.06 -24.43 -0.25
C VAL A 370 26.45 -23.13 -0.96
N ASP A 371 27.21 -23.29 -2.05
CA ASP A 371 27.64 -22.20 -2.92
C ASP A 371 26.48 -21.67 -3.78
N PHE A 372 25.54 -20.97 -3.14
CA PHE A 372 24.57 -20.17 -3.88
C PHE A 372 25.29 -18.99 -4.52
N PRO A 373 25.03 -18.71 -5.81
CA PRO A 373 25.68 -17.61 -6.51
C PRO A 373 25.45 -16.29 -5.78
N ARG A 374 26.55 -15.67 -5.34
CA ARG A 374 26.52 -14.32 -4.75
C ARG A 374 26.34 -13.31 -5.88
N ILE A 375 25.11 -12.82 -6.03
CA ILE A 375 24.81 -11.76 -6.99
C ILE A 375 25.03 -10.41 -6.31
N ARG A 376 25.85 -9.56 -6.94
CA ARG A 376 26.02 -8.19 -6.47
C ARG A 376 24.71 -7.42 -6.69
N PRO A 377 24.24 -6.62 -5.72
CA PRO A 377 23.10 -5.75 -5.94
C PRO A 377 23.43 -4.76 -7.08
N ILE A 378 22.44 -4.48 -7.93
CA ILE A 378 22.56 -3.43 -8.97
C ILE A 378 22.69 -2.07 -8.30
N ALA A 379 21.97 -1.88 -7.20
CA ALA A 379 22.02 -0.69 -6.39
C ALA A 379 21.91 -1.07 -4.92
N LYS A 380 22.68 -0.40 -4.06
CA LYS A 380 22.66 -0.60 -2.62
C LYS A 380 22.85 0.73 -1.93
N LYS A 381 22.14 0.92 -0.83
CA LYS A 381 22.35 2.02 0.10
C LYS A 381 22.39 1.45 1.51
N ARG A 382 23.42 1.83 2.26
CA ARG A 382 23.54 1.54 3.70
C ARG A 382 23.06 2.76 4.48
N PHE A 383 22.52 2.48 5.66
CA PHE A 383 22.18 3.45 6.68
C PHE A 383 23.08 3.22 7.88
N ASP A 384 23.42 4.30 8.57
CA ASP A 384 24.35 4.25 9.70
C ASP A 384 23.66 3.78 10.98
N LYS A 385 22.33 3.91 11.08
CA LYS A 385 21.50 3.36 12.17
C LYS A 385 20.39 2.44 11.64
N TYR A 386 19.61 1.91 12.58
CA TYR A 386 18.57 0.93 12.34
C TYR A 386 17.40 1.53 11.55
N LEU A 387 17.03 0.87 10.47
CA LEU A 387 15.74 1.05 9.81
C LEU A 387 14.68 0.25 10.56
N PHE A 388 13.56 0.90 10.83
CA PHE A 388 12.35 0.25 11.37
C PHE A 388 11.58 -0.48 10.27
N ASP A 389 10.33 -0.87 10.57
CA ASP A 389 9.53 -1.66 9.66
C ASP A 389 9.27 -0.90 8.36
N CYS A 390 9.33 -1.63 7.25
CA CYS A 390 9.25 -1.01 5.95
C CYS A 390 7.80 -0.93 5.49
N MET A 391 7.40 0.27 5.08
CA MET A 391 6.02 0.63 4.76
C MET A 391 5.60 0.23 3.35
N PRO A 392 4.32 0.35 2.97
CA PRO A 392 3.84 -0.03 1.64
C PRO A 392 4.68 0.60 0.54
N VAL A 393 4.76 -0.11 -0.57
CA VAL A 393 5.47 0.38 -1.75
C VAL A 393 4.47 1.06 -2.65
N TYR A 394 4.90 2.17 -3.23
CA TYR A 394 4.11 3.03 -4.09
C TYR A 394 4.70 3.12 -5.49
N PHE A 395 3.86 3.21 -6.51
CA PHE A 395 4.24 3.49 -7.90
C PHE A 395 3.76 4.89 -8.27
N ILE A 396 4.68 5.72 -8.76
CA ILE A 396 4.41 7.09 -9.21
C ILE A 396 5.45 7.55 -10.25
N ARG A 397 5.01 8.18 -11.35
CA ARG A 397 5.84 8.82 -12.39
C ARG A 397 7.03 7.97 -12.84
N ASP A 398 6.81 6.69 -13.13
CA ASP A 398 7.86 5.74 -13.52
C ASP A 398 8.93 5.46 -12.45
N SER A 399 8.54 5.61 -11.19
CA SER A 399 9.36 5.25 -10.04
C SER A 399 8.56 4.45 -9.03
N ILE A 400 9.26 3.58 -8.34
CA ILE A 400 8.82 2.97 -7.11
C ILE A 400 9.29 3.85 -5.94
N ARG A 401 8.39 4.13 -5.01
CA ARG A 401 8.64 4.90 -3.81
C ARG A 401 8.26 4.11 -2.57
N MET A 402 8.96 4.33 -1.48
CA MET A 402 8.56 3.85 -0.16
C MET A 402 9.09 4.82 0.88
N VAL A 403 8.39 4.83 2.00
CA VAL A 403 8.81 5.53 3.19
C VAL A 403 9.49 4.53 4.11
N VAL A 404 10.62 4.92 4.69
CA VAL A 404 11.35 4.14 5.67
C VAL A 404 11.64 5.05 6.85
N ALA A 405 11.24 4.64 8.04
CA ALA A 405 11.60 5.35 9.24
C ALA A 405 12.98 4.91 9.75
N HIS A 406 13.62 5.86 10.39
CA HIS A 406 14.92 5.78 11.03
C HIS A 406 14.78 6.42 12.40
N SER A 407 15.64 6.07 13.36
CA SER A 407 15.55 6.49 14.78
C SER A 407 15.36 7.99 15.02
N GLU A 408 15.76 8.81 14.05
CA GLU A 408 15.74 10.27 14.16
C GLU A 408 15.11 10.94 12.94
N SER A 409 14.71 10.19 11.91
CA SER A 409 14.34 10.79 10.62
C SER A 409 13.39 9.90 9.84
N ILE A 410 12.67 10.48 8.89
CA ILE A 410 11.88 9.73 7.91
C ILE A 410 12.48 9.94 6.53
N PHE A 411 12.79 8.83 5.85
CA PHE A 411 13.39 8.85 4.53
C PHE A 411 12.42 8.33 3.46
N GLY A 412 12.45 9.00 2.31
CA GLY A 412 11.85 8.53 1.08
C GLY A 412 12.88 7.81 0.24
N VAL A 413 12.61 6.56 -0.14
CA VAL A 413 13.41 5.80 -1.09
C VAL A 413 12.73 5.88 -2.45
N VAL A 414 13.46 6.30 -3.48
CA VAL A 414 12.99 6.38 -4.87
C VAL A 414 13.82 5.46 -5.75
N ILE A 415 13.16 4.51 -6.41
CA ILE A 415 13.73 3.51 -7.30
C ILE A 415 13.17 3.74 -8.70
N PRO A 416 13.96 4.21 -9.68
CA PRO A 416 13.47 4.39 -11.05
C PRO A 416 13.15 3.05 -11.71
N LEU A 417 12.07 2.99 -12.49
CA LEU A 417 11.67 1.79 -13.23
C LEU A 417 12.30 1.73 -14.62
N SER A 418 12.49 2.88 -15.26
CA SER A 418 13.15 3.01 -16.56
C SER A 418 14.47 2.21 -16.62
N PRO A 419 14.57 1.19 -17.51
CA PRO A 419 15.79 0.41 -17.71
C PRO A 419 16.88 1.18 -18.48
N SER A 420 16.57 2.38 -18.98
CA SER A 420 17.42 3.18 -19.88
C SER A 420 18.63 3.84 -19.23
N SER A 421 18.77 3.78 -17.89
CA SER A 421 19.98 4.23 -17.22
C SER A 421 20.95 3.05 -17.07
N GLU A 422 22.19 3.20 -17.57
CA GLU A 422 23.25 2.18 -17.47
C GLU A 422 23.54 1.74 -16.03
N ARG A 423 23.05 2.48 -15.01
CA ARG A 423 23.06 2.09 -13.61
C ARG A 423 21.79 2.58 -12.91
N LEU A 424 20.95 1.65 -12.45
CA LEU A 424 19.85 1.96 -11.53
C LEU A 424 20.44 2.65 -10.29
N LYS A 425 20.02 3.89 -10.04
CA LYS A 425 20.45 4.67 -8.87
C LYS A 425 19.28 4.81 -7.91
N ILE A 426 19.39 4.19 -6.74
CA ILE A 426 18.44 4.44 -5.65
C ILE A 426 18.70 5.85 -5.13
N ARG A 427 17.66 6.69 -5.11
CA ARG A 427 17.71 8.02 -4.52
C ARG A 427 17.06 7.97 -3.15
N ILE A 428 17.78 8.44 -2.13
CA ILE A 428 17.22 8.69 -0.80
C ILE A 428 16.95 10.17 -0.69
N VAL A 429 15.79 10.53 -0.17
CA VAL A 429 15.42 11.90 0.17
C VAL A 429 15.01 11.95 1.63
N SER A 430 15.38 13.02 2.33
CA SER A 430 14.81 13.30 3.65
C SER A 430 13.36 13.76 3.46
N LEU A 431 12.43 13.15 4.19
CA LEU A 431 11.03 13.58 4.26
C LEU A 431 10.78 14.31 5.58
N VAL A 432 11.42 13.87 6.65
CA VAL A 432 11.47 14.51 7.97
C VAL A 432 12.90 14.41 8.48
N GLU A 433 13.53 15.54 8.77
CA GLU A 433 14.93 15.60 9.20
C GLU A 433 15.10 15.12 10.64
N GLU A 434 14.21 15.55 11.54
CA GLU A 434 14.20 15.22 12.95
C GLU A 434 12.80 14.73 13.35
N THR A 435 12.69 13.48 13.80
CA THR A 435 11.45 12.97 14.41
C THR A 435 11.30 13.56 15.81
N PRO A 436 10.05 13.74 16.30
CA PRO A 436 9.80 14.31 17.62
C PRO A 436 10.17 13.36 18.77
N THR A 437 10.52 12.13 18.46
CA THR A 437 10.81 11.06 19.40
C THR A 437 12.21 11.21 20.00
N ASP A 438 12.37 10.88 21.28
CA ASP A 438 13.69 10.80 21.90
C ASP A 438 14.56 9.79 21.12
N PRO A 439 15.77 10.16 20.63
CA PRO A 439 16.67 9.23 19.95
C PRO A 439 17.03 7.97 20.77
N GLU A 440 16.92 8.04 22.10
CA GLU A 440 17.12 6.92 23.01
C GLU A 440 15.86 6.08 23.21
N SER A 441 14.68 6.62 22.89
CA SER A 441 13.41 5.91 22.99
C SER A 441 13.31 4.85 21.90
N ILE A 442 12.87 3.66 22.30
CA ILE A 442 12.61 2.57 21.37
C ILE A 442 11.26 2.88 20.73
N LEU A 443 11.24 3.25 19.45
CA LEU A 443 9.98 3.34 18.70
C LEU A 443 9.21 2.03 18.88
N THR A 444 8.02 2.14 19.47
CA THR A 444 7.20 0.99 19.84
C THR A 444 6.49 0.47 18.61
N THR A 445 5.85 1.37 17.85
CA THR A 445 5.18 1.05 16.59
C THR A 445 5.17 2.23 15.63
N GLU A 446 5.08 1.94 14.33
CA GLU A 446 4.96 2.96 13.30
C GLU A 446 4.07 2.47 12.16
N SER A 447 3.33 3.41 11.57
CA SER A 447 2.60 3.16 10.33
C SER A 447 2.63 4.38 9.44
N LEU A 448 3.49 4.33 8.42
CA LEU A 448 3.68 5.44 7.48
C LEU A 448 3.04 5.09 6.13
N GLY A 449 2.21 6.01 5.64
CA GLY A 449 1.66 6.04 4.30
C GLY A 449 2.62 6.67 3.29
N TYR A 450 2.06 7.32 2.28
CA TYR A 450 2.83 7.97 1.23
C TYR A 450 3.22 9.42 1.57
N ASN A 451 2.37 10.18 2.24
CA ASN A 451 2.69 11.55 2.72
C ASN A 451 2.42 11.78 4.21
N LYS A 452 1.87 10.77 4.88
CA LYS A 452 1.39 10.89 6.24
C LYS A 452 1.72 9.62 6.98
N GLY A 453 1.72 9.66 8.30
CA GLY A 453 1.92 8.47 9.10
C GLY A 453 1.80 8.76 10.57
N VAL A 454 1.73 7.69 11.34
CA VAL A 454 1.71 7.74 12.80
C VAL A 454 2.97 7.06 13.30
N ILE A 455 3.59 7.67 14.30
CA ILE A 455 4.73 7.14 15.03
C ILE A 455 4.30 7.08 16.49
N THR A 456 4.50 5.94 17.15
CA THR A 456 4.28 5.83 18.59
C THR A 456 5.62 5.58 19.26
N ASP A 457 5.84 6.26 20.38
CA ASP A 457 6.92 5.93 21.32
C ASP A 457 6.31 5.56 22.68
N GLU A 458 7.16 5.38 23.69
CA GLU A 458 6.72 5.01 25.04
C GLU A 458 5.90 6.11 25.75
N ASP A 459 6.09 7.38 25.38
CA ASP A 459 5.54 8.55 26.06
C ASP A 459 4.41 9.22 25.27
N ALA A 460 4.44 9.14 23.94
CA ALA A 460 3.57 9.90 23.06
C ALA A 460 3.27 9.21 21.72
N ASN A 461 2.17 9.64 21.12
CA ASN A 461 1.78 9.27 19.77
C ASN A 461 1.91 10.52 18.90
N TYR A 462 2.64 10.43 17.80
CA TYR A 462 2.89 11.53 16.89
C TYR A 462 2.24 11.25 15.55
N TRP A 463 1.58 12.28 15.05
CA TRP A 463 1.16 12.29 13.68
C TRP A 463 2.07 13.17 12.83
N VAL A 464 2.46 12.64 11.68
CA VAL A 464 3.50 13.24 10.86
C VAL A 464 2.99 13.36 9.43
N GLY A 465 2.95 14.59 8.94
CA GLY A 465 2.73 14.92 7.53
C GLY A 465 4.05 15.37 6.89
N TYR A 466 4.40 14.76 5.76
CA TYR A 466 5.64 15.06 5.04
C TYR A 466 5.43 15.08 3.52
N PRO A 467 5.97 16.09 2.81
CA PRO A 467 5.93 16.14 1.35
C PRO A 467 7.12 15.42 0.71
N TRP A 468 6.93 14.91 -0.50
CA TRP A 468 8.05 14.50 -1.35
C TRP A 468 8.71 15.73 -1.99
N PRO A 469 10.07 15.84 -2.00
CA PRO A 469 10.75 17.04 -2.50
C PRO A 469 10.50 17.39 -3.98
N ASP A 470 10.07 16.43 -4.80
CA ASP A 470 9.76 16.64 -6.21
C ASP A 470 8.26 16.87 -6.50
N GLU A 471 7.44 16.96 -5.44
CA GLU A 471 6.07 17.42 -5.51
C GLU A 471 6.03 18.93 -5.26
N LYS A 472 6.10 19.70 -6.35
CA LYS A 472 6.01 21.16 -6.33
C LYS A 472 4.70 21.61 -5.65
N SER A 473 4.79 22.13 -4.44
CA SER A 473 3.71 22.83 -3.75
C SER A 473 4.33 23.87 -2.84
N GLU A 474 4.00 25.14 -3.05
CA GLU A 474 4.59 26.28 -2.32
C GLU A 474 4.20 26.32 -0.83
N ASP A 475 3.17 25.56 -0.42
CA ASP A 475 2.60 25.57 0.94
C ASP A 475 2.81 24.27 1.74
N ARG A 476 3.92 23.54 1.56
CA ARG A 476 4.13 22.26 2.27
C ARG A 476 5.34 22.28 3.19
N GLU A 477 5.09 22.70 4.43
CA GLU A 477 6.01 22.44 5.54
C GLU A 477 5.78 21.04 6.10
N VAL A 478 6.85 20.42 6.60
CA VAL A 478 6.74 19.22 7.42
C VAL A 478 5.93 19.59 8.64
N ALA A 479 4.91 18.80 8.94
CA ALA A 479 4.00 19.09 10.03
C ALA A 479 3.97 17.88 10.98
N VAL A 480 4.32 18.12 12.24
CA VAL A 480 4.35 17.13 13.30
C VAL A 480 3.35 17.59 14.36
N VAL A 481 2.37 16.75 14.66
CA VAL A 481 1.33 17.03 15.65
C VAL A 481 1.35 15.91 16.68
N GLU A 482 1.61 16.27 17.93
CA GLU A 482 1.49 15.37 19.07
C GLU A 482 0.00 15.05 19.32
N LEU A 483 -0.32 13.77 19.45
CA LEU A 483 -1.64 13.27 19.77
C LEU A 483 -1.74 13.12 21.29
N LEU A 484 -2.43 14.05 21.94
CA LEU A 484 -2.65 14.05 23.41
C LEU A 484 -3.75 13.06 23.85
N PRO A 485 -3.65 12.48 25.06
CA PRO A 485 -2.48 11.87 25.70
C PRO A 485 -2.30 10.40 25.24
N HIS A 486 -1.21 9.75 25.67
CA HIS A 486 -0.92 8.33 25.45
C HIS A 486 -2.18 7.45 25.61
N ASP A 487 -2.71 6.98 24.49
CA ASP A 487 -3.84 6.06 24.45
C ASP A 487 -3.27 4.65 24.47
N GLU A 488 -3.43 3.93 25.59
CA GLU A 488 -2.92 2.56 25.75
C GLU A 488 -3.39 1.62 24.62
N ASN A 489 -4.50 1.95 23.96
CA ASN A 489 -5.02 1.19 22.82
C ASN A 489 -4.14 1.29 21.56
N LEU A 490 -3.23 2.26 21.49
CA LEU A 490 -2.29 2.45 20.38
C LEU A 490 -0.97 1.66 20.55
N ASN A 491 -0.76 1.00 21.69
CA ASN A 491 0.53 0.39 22.04
C ASN A 491 0.82 -0.95 21.37
N ASP A 492 -0.20 -1.64 20.88
CA ASP A 492 -0.03 -2.97 20.28
C ASP A 492 0.39 -2.85 18.82
N LYS A 493 -0.54 -2.46 17.94
CA LYS A 493 -0.29 -2.26 16.51
C LYS A 493 -1.22 -1.24 15.90
N ILE A 494 -0.62 -0.32 15.15
CA ILE A 494 -1.30 0.75 14.45
C ILE A 494 -1.17 0.63 12.93
N TYR A 495 -2.18 1.14 12.25
CA TYR A 495 -2.23 1.18 10.81
C TYR A 495 -2.75 2.53 10.33
N PHE A 496 -1.99 3.20 9.49
CA PHE A 496 -2.43 4.38 8.78
C PHE A 496 -3.06 3.97 7.44
N SER A 497 -4.36 4.23 7.27
CA SER A 497 -5.05 4.08 6.00
C SER A 497 -4.94 5.37 5.19
N GLU A 498 -4.13 5.35 4.14
CA GLU A 498 -3.99 6.50 3.23
C GLU A 498 -5.29 6.74 2.45
N SER A 499 -6.02 5.68 2.06
CA SER A 499 -7.23 5.83 1.25
C SER A 499 -8.42 6.40 2.04
N MET A 500 -8.50 6.10 3.33
CA MET A 500 -9.53 6.64 4.21
C MET A 500 -9.07 7.88 5.01
N ASP A 501 -7.77 8.14 5.07
CA ASP A 501 -7.13 9.13 5.96
C ASP A 501 -7.57 8.89 7.40
N ARG A 502 -7.30 7.68 7.89
CA ARG A 502 -7.69 7.20 9.22
C ARG A 502 -6.55 6.44 9.87
N ILE A 503 -6.59 6.38 11.19
CA ILE A 503 -5.73 5.50 11.99
C ILE A 503 -6.61 4.36 12.49
N VAL A 504 -6.11 3.14 12.36
CA VAL A 504 -6.75 1.96 12.92
C VAL A 504 -5.76 1.25 13.83
N ALA A 505 -6.13 1.10 15.10
CA ALA A 505 -5.31 0.40 16.08
C ALA A 505 -5.98 -0.92 16.47
N PHE A 506 -5.18 -1.95 16.69
CA PHE A 506 -5.63 -3.26 17.12
C PHE A 506 -5.22 -3.50 18.57
N ASP A 507 -6.20 -3.77 19.42
CA ASP A 507 -5.96 -4.24 20.78
C ASP A 507 -6.16 -5.77 20.79
N SER A 508 -5.04 -6.49 20.85
CA SER A 508 -5.05 -7.94 20.80
C SER A 508 -5.66 -8.57 22.06
N ALA A 509 -5.60 -7.88 23.20
CA ALA A 509 -6.13 -8.35 24.47
C ALA A 509 -7.65 -8.23 24.54
N LYS A 510 -8.21 -7.13 24.01
CA LYS A 510 -9.66 -6.91 23.92
C LYS A 510 -10.28 -7.49 22.67
N THR A 511 -9.48 -7.91 21.69
CA THR A 511 -9.95 -8.33 20.37
C THR A 511 -10.84 -7.26 19.74
N ALA A 512 -10.39 -6.00 19.82
CA ALA A 512 -11.12 -4.84 19.34
C ALA A 512 -10.22 -4.01 18.43
N PHE A 513 -10.82 -3.27 17.50
CA PHE A 513 -10.09 -2.20 16.80
C PHE A 513 -10.65 -0.83 17.16
N TYR A 514 -9.76 0.14 17.20
CA TYR A 514 -10.09 1.54 17.43
C TYR A 514 -9.84 2.31 16.15
N VAL A 515 -10.86 3.00 15.65
CA VAL A 515 -10.78 3.79 14.42
C VAL A 515 -10.82 5.26 14.78
N TYR A 516 -9.76 5.97 14.41
CA TYR A 516 -9.62 7.41 14.59
C TYR A 516 -9.86 8.09 13.23
N ASP A 517 -10.96 8.83 13.13
CA ASP A 517 -11.27 9.70 11.99
C ASP A 517 -10.44 10.99 12.09
N LEU A 518 -9.78 11.37 10.98
CA LEU A 518 -8.94 12.57 10.87
C LEU A 518 -9.70 13.78 10.31
#